data_AF-A0A453IPP0-F1
#
_entry.id   AF-A0A453IPP0-F1
#
_cell.length_a   1.000
_cell.length_b   1.000
_cell.length_c   1.000
_cell.angle_alpha   90.00
_cell.angle_beta   90.00
_cell.angle_gamma   90.00
#
_symmetry.space_group_name_H-M   'P 1'
#
loop_
_entity.id
_entity.type
_entity.pdbx_description
1 polymer ?
#
loop_
_entity_poly.entity_id
_entity_poly.type
_entity_poly.pdbx_seq_one_letter_code
_entity_poly.pdbx_strand_id
1 'polypeptide(L)' 'MRKHGWQLPYHPLQVVAIAVFAALGFAFYVFFLPFVGSQTSQYVAMGLYTPL' A
#
# COMPACT_ATOMS: atom_id res chain seq x y z
N MET A 1 -17.81 -14.93 -22.35
CA MET A 1 -18.61 -14.23 -23.37
C MET A 1 -19.51 -13.23 -22.65
N ARG A 2 -19.43 -11.93 -22.98
CA ARG A 2 -20.12 -10.82 -22.28
C ARG A 2 -21.64 -11.00 -22.38
N LYS A 3 -22.38 -10.90 -21.28
CA LYS A 3 -23.86 -11.04 -21.27
C LYS A 3 -24.61 -9.70 -21.45
N HIS A 4 -23.96 -8.56 -21.21
CA HIS A 4 -24.49 -7.21 -21.50
C HIS A 4 -23.36 -6.19 -21.68
N GLY A 5 -23.66 -5.06 -22.35
CA GLY A 5 -22.69 -4.01 -22.68
C GLY A 5 -21.98 -3.37 -21.48
N TRP A 6 -22.64 -3.36 -20.32
CA TRP A 6 -22.13 -2.79 -19.06
C TRP A 6 -21.09 -3.63 -18.31
N GLN A 7 -20.71 -4.83 -18.80
CA GLN A 7 -19.69 -5.63 -18.14
C GLN A 7 -18.30 -5.12 -18.53
N LEU A 8 -17.60 -4.41 -17.64
CA LEU A 8 -16.23 -3.97 -17.91
C LEU A 8 -15.38 -5.22 -18.20
N PRO A 9 -14.61 -5.28 -19.31
CA PRO A 9 -13.74 -6.41 -19.59
C PRO A 9 -12.67 -6.46 -18.50
N TYR A 10 -12.84 -7.37 -17.58
CA TYR A 10 -12.05 -7.44 -16.37
C TYR A 10 -11.40 -8.82 -16.27
N HIS A 11 -10.07 -8.84 -16.20
CA HIS A 11 -9.30 -10.07 -16.05
C HIS A 11 -8.92 -10.25 -14.58
N PRO A 12 -9.14 -11.41 -13.93
CA PRO A 12 -8.81 -11.62 -12.52
C PRO A 12 -7.38 -11.20 -12.14
N LEU A 13 -6.40 -11.46 -13.02
CA LEU A 13 -5.01 -11.03 -12.80
C LEU A 13 -4.83 -9.51 -12.74
N GLN A 14 -5.72 -8.70 -13.33
CA GLN A 14 -5.65 -7.25 -13.28
C GLN A 14 -6.02 -6.69 -11.89
N VAL A 15 -7.00 -7.28 -11.16
CA VAL A 15 -7.22 -6.83 -9.76
C VAL A 15 -6.08 -7.30 -8.90
N VAL A 16 -5.58 -8.52 -9.11
CA VAL A 16 -4.39 -8.97 -8.35
C VAL A 16 -3.23 -8.00 -8.56
N ALA A 17 -2.96 -7.58 -9.80
CA ALA A 17 -1.90 -6.60 -10.09
C ALA A 17 -2.14 -5.25 -9.39
N ILE A 18 -3.35 -4.70 -9.46
CA ILE A 18 -3.69 -3.42 -8.80
C ILE A 18 -3.58 -3.54 -7.28
N ALA A 19 -4.11 -4.63 -6.70
CA ALA A 19 -4.09 -4.88 -5.27
C ALA A 19 -2.65 -5.04 -4.75
N VAL A 20 -1.82 -5.82 -5.45
CA VAL A 20 -0.40 -6.01 -5.10
C VAL A 20 0.36 -4.69 -5.22
N PHE A 21 0.18 -3.95 -6.31
CA PHE A 21 0.86 -2.66 -6.49
C PHE A 21 0.45 -1.65 -5.41
N ALA A 22 -0.85 -1.53 -5.12
CA ALA A 22 -1.35 -0.64 -4.08
C ALA A 22 -0.86 -1.06 -2.68
N ALA A 23 -0.86 -2.36 -2.37
CA ALA A 23 -0.35 -2.88 -1.10
C ALA A 23 1.15 -2.62 -0.94
N LEU A 24 1.94 -2.81 -2.00
CA LEU A 24 3.38 -2.51 -1.98
C LEU A 24 3.64 -1.02 -1.77
N GLY A 25 2.93 -0.14 -2.49
CA GLY A 25 3.04 1.31 -2.32
C GLY A 25 2.62 1.74 -0.91
N PHE A 26 1.50 1.22 -0.40
CA PHE A 26 1.05 1.49 0.97
C PHE A 26 2.08 1.04 2.00
N ALA A 27 2.59 -0.18 1.90
CA ALA A 27 3.63 -0.69 2.79
C ALA A 27 4.89 0.18 2.72
N PHE A 28 5.33 0.56 1.52
CA PHE A 28 6.48 1.43 1.35
C PHE A 28 6.32 2.74 2.13
N TYR A 29 5.19 3.44 1.99
CA TYR A 29 5.00 4.70 2.71
C TYR A 29 4.80 4.49 4.21
N VAL A 30 4.00 3.53 4.65
CA VAL A 30 3.76 3.32 6.09
C VAL A 30 5.05 2.96 6.83
N PHE A 31 5.90 2.11 6.25
CA PHE A 31 7.11 1.65 6.92
C PHE A 31 8.30 2.58 6.72
N PHE A 32 8.48 3.20 5.54
CA PHE A 32 9.70 3.99 5.26
C PHE A 32 9.52 5.50 5.44
N LEU A 33 8.31 6.05 5.26
CA LEU A 33 8.07 7.50 5.41
C LEU A 33 8.51 8.07 6.76
N PRO A 34 8.33 7.38 7.91
CA PRO A 34 8.79 7.91 9.19
C PRO A 34 10.32 8.07 9.29
N PHE A 35 11.07 7.31 8.48
CA PHE A 35 12.53 7.32 8.44
C PHE A 35 13.13 8.32 7.44
N VAL A 36 12.34 8.80 6.47
CA VAL A 36 12.79 9.78 5.46
C VAL A 36 12.66 11.23 5.95
N GLY A 37 11.90 11.48 7.02
CA GLY A 37 11.63 12.81 7.57
C GLY A 37 12.62 13.32 8.64
N SER A 38 12.21 14.38 9.35
CA SER A 38 12.97 15.02 10.43
C SER A 38 13.25 14.07 11.61
N GLN A 39 14.27 14.37 12.43
CA GLN A 39 14.60 13.57 13.62
C GLN A 39 13.38 13.30 14.52
N THR A 40 12.43 14.25 14.63
CA THR A 40 11.19 14.07 15.38
C THR A 40 10.32 12.93 14.87
N SER A 41 10.16 12.76 13.54
CA SER A 41 9.37 11.66 12.99
C SER A 41 10.04 10.30 13.22
N GLN A 42 11.37 10.26 13.19
CA GLN A 42 12.16 9.07 13.50
C GLN A 42 12.02 8.67 14.98
N TYR A 43 12.08 9.63 15.91
CA TYR A 43 11.87 9.35 17.34
C TYR A 43 10.45 8.88 17.64
N VAL A 44 9.42 9.47 17.02
CA VAL A 44 8.03 9.00 17.15
C VAL A 44 7.88 7.57 16.61
N ALA A 45 8.47 7.28 15.45
CA ALA A 45 8.45 5.94 14.88
C ALA A 45 9.16 4.92 15.76
N MET A 46 10.37 5.22 16.24
CA MET A 46 11.11 4.36 17.16
C MET A 46 10.33 4.13 18.46
N GLY A 47 9.66 5.15 19.01
CA GLY A 47 8.80 5.01 20.18
C GLY A 47 7.59 4.10 19.92
N LEU A 48 6.97 4.18 18.74
CA LEU A 48 5.82 3.34 18.39
C LEU A 48 6.21 1.88 18.10
N TYR A 49 7.39 1.67 17.51
CA TYR A 49 7.91 0.33 17.18
C TYR A 49 8.64 -0.36 18.33
N THR A 50 8.93 0.36 19.43
CA THR A 50 9.58 -0.23 20.60
C THR A 50 8.52 -0.74 21.58
N PRO A 51 8.40 -2.06 21.78
CA PRO A 51 7.59 -2.61 22.85
C PRO A 51 8.41 -2.47 24.15
N LEU A 52 8.12 -1.45 24.95
CA LEU A 52 8.56 -1.47 26.35
C LEU A 52 7.91 -2.64 27.09
#